data_AF-A0A8H6BVM0-F1
#
_entry.id   AF-A0A8H6BVM0-F1
#
_cell.length_a   1.000
_cell.length_b   1.000
_cell.length_c   1.000
_cell.angle_alpha   90.00
_cell.angle_beta   90.00
_cell.angle_gamma   90.00
#
_symmetry.space_group_name_H-M   'P 1'
#
loop_
_entity.id
_entity.type
_entity.pdbx_description
1 polymer ?
#
loop_
_entity_poly.entity_id
_entity_poly.type
_entity_poly.pdbx_seq_one_letter_code
_entity_poly.pdbx_strand_id
1 'polypeptide(L)'
;MLKDNEPVFFGSDVGKFSDSKSGILDTTAYDYSTAFDFSLDITKSQRLKVGSSQMTHAMVITGVHIDPQTNKPVRWKIENSWGEDSGQKGWFMMTDEWFDEYVFQIVTNKKYSGKKAYDIWKSKEFNTLPYYDPMGALA
;
A
#
# COMPACT_ATOMS: atom_id res chain seq x y z
N MET A 1 -4.38 15.04 -5.68
CA MET A 1 -3.45 14.33 -6.58
C MET A 1 -4.23 13.69 -7.73
N LEU A 2 -4.88 12.53 -7.55
CA LEU A 2 -5.57 11.85 -8.66
C LEU A 2 -6.65 12.70 -9.35
N LYS A 3 -7.45 13.48 -8.59
CA LYS A 3 -8.43 14.42 -9.17
C LYS A 3 -7.79 15.56 -9.98
N ASP A 4 -6.52 15.85 -9.74
CA ASP A 4 -5.73 16.87 -10.44
C ASP A 4 -4.79 16.22 -11.47
N ASN A 5 -5.06 14.96 -11.86
CA ASN A 5 -4.28 14.19 -12.82
C ASN A 5 -2.80 13.99 -12.42
N GLU A 6 -2.52 13.97 -11.12
CA GLU A 6 -1.19 13.67 -10.57
C GLU A 6 -1.18 12.25 -9.98
N PRO A 7 -0.35 11.32 -10.51
CA PRO A 7 -0.20 9.98 -9.97
C PRO A 7 0.50 10.01 -8.60
N VAL A 8 0.33 8.95 -7.81
CA VAL A 8 0.83 8.87 -6.42
C VAL A 8 1.81 7.73 -6.30
N PHE A 9 3.08 8.03 -6.04
CA PHE A 9 4.05 7.03 -5.61
C PHE A 9 3.68 6.51 -4.23
N PHE A 10 3.79 5.19 -4.03
CA PHE A 10 3.60 4.57 -2.73
C PHE A 10 4.53 3.38 -2.52
N GLY A 11 4.82 3.10 -1.25
CA GLY A 11 5.60 1.94 -0.81
C GLY A 11 4.74 0.98 0.02
N SER A 12 4.85 -0.31 -0.27
CA SER A 12 4.02 -1.37 0.34
C SER A 12 4.77 -2.68 0.54
N ASP A 13 4.13 -3.63 1.23
CA ASP A 13 4.54 -5.05 1.26
C ASP A 13 3.84 -5.83 0.14
N VAL A 14 4.25 -5.62 -1.12
CA VAL A 14 3.56 -6.17 -2.30
C VAL A 14 3.49 -7.69 -2.35
N GLY A 15 4.32 -8.40 -1.58
CA GLY A 15 4.28 -9.86 -1.51
C GLY A 15 3.14 -10.41 -0.66
N LYS A 16 2.46 -9.58 0.14
CA LYS A 16 1.36 -10.00 1.00
C LYS A 16 0.06 -9.94 0.23
N PHE A 17 -0.71 -11.03 0.28
CA PHE A 17 -2.07 -11.08 -0.29
C PHE A 17 -2.13 -10.53 -1.72
N SER A 18 -1.16 -10.98 -2.52
CA SER A 18 -0.91 -10.53 -3.89
C SER A 18 -0.94 -11.73 -4.82
N ASP A 19 -1.73 -11.63 -5.88
CA ASP A 19 -1.67 -12.52 -7.03
C ASP A 19 -1.09 -11.73 -8.21
N SER A 20 0.20 -11.93 -8.45
CA SER A 20 0.95 -11.27 -9.51
C SER A 20 0.53 -11.70 -10.91
N LYS A 21 -0.13 -12.85 -11.07
CA LYS A 21 -0.61 -13.33 -12.38
C LYS A 21 -1.90 -12.63 -12.78
N SER A 22 -2.85 -12.49 -11.85
CA SER A 22 -4.11 -11.78 -12.14
C SER A 22 -4.00 -10.28 -11.93
N GLY A 23 -3.01 -9.81 -11.15
CA GLY A 23 -2.80 -8.41 -10.81
C GLY A 23 -3.71 -7.95 -9.66
N ILE A 24 -3.98 -8.82 -8.70
CA ILE A 24 -4.91 -8.54 -7.59
C ILE A 24 -4.13 -8.39 -6.28
N LEU A 25 -4.36 -7.28 -5.59
CA LEU A 25 -3.89 -7.01 -4.23
C LEU A 25 -5.15 -6.91 -3.34
N ASP A 26 -5.49 -7.99 -2.65
CA ASP A 26 -6.74 -8.12 -1.88
C ASP A 26 -6.51 -9.01 -0.64
N THR A 27 -6.82 -8.48 0.54
CA THR A 27 -6.67 -9.17 1.84
C THR A 27 -7.47 -10.46 1.94
N THR A 28 -8.45 -10.66 1.05
CA THR A 28 -9.31 -11.84 0.98
C THR A 28 -9.03 -12.76 -0.21
N ALA A 29 -7.98 -12.48 -1.00
CA ALA A 29 -7.61 -13.30 -2.17
C ALA A 29 -7.28 -14.76 -1.83
N TYR A 30 -6.90 -15.04 -0.58
CA TYR A 30 -6.53 -16.37 -0.10
C TYR A 30 -7.30 -16.72 1.17
N ASP A 31 -8.09 -17.80 1.13
CA ASP A 31 -8.83 -18.31 2.28
C ASP A 31 -8.01 -19.34 3.06
N TYR A 32 -7.06 -18.84 3.85
CA TYR A 32 -6.21 -19.69 4.71
C TYR A 32 -7.01 -20.41 5.81
N SER A 33 -8.10 -19.79 6.29
CA SER A 33 -8.94 -20.37 7.34
C SER A 33 -9.58 -21.67 6.86
N THR A 34 -10.20 -21.66 5.67
CA THR A 34 -10.79 -22.87 5.10
C THR A 34 -9.73 -23.90 4.72
N ALA A 35 -8.58 -23.45 4.20
CA ALA A 35 -7.55 -24.35 3.70
C ALA A 35 -6.75 -25.06 4.81
N PHE A 36 -6.50 -24.41 5.94
CA PHE A 36 -5.55 -24.87 6.94
C PHE A 36 -6.02 -24.76 8.39
N ASP A 37 -7.26 -24.33 8.63
CA ASP A 37 -7.85 -24.18 9.97
C ASP A 37 -7.04 -23.25 10.90
N PHE A 38 -6.47 -22.17 10.34
CA PHE A 38 -5.83 -21.11 11.12
C PHE A 38 -6.15 -19.71 10.58
N SER A 39 -6.11 -18.70 11.46
CA SER A 39 -6.28 -17.29 11.12
C SER A 39 -4.98 -16.49 11.32
N LEU A 40 -4.80 -15.45 10.52
CA LEU A 40 -3.66 -14.52 10.60
C LEU A 40 -4.08 -13.24 11.35
N ASP A 41 -4.61 -13.40 12.56
CA ASP A 41 -5.20 -12.31 13.36
C ASP A 41 -4.14 -11.49 14.10
N ILE A 42 -3.18 -10.93 13.37
CA ILE A 42 -2.18 -10.01 13.91
C ILE A 42 -2.28 -8.65 13.23
N THR A 43 -2.30 -7.60 14.04
CA THR A 43 -2.41 -6.22 13.59
C THR A 43 -1.20 -5.79 12.75
N LYS A 44 -1.38 -4.76 11.91
CA LYS A 44 -0.29 -4.14 11.14
C LYS A 44 0.93 -3.80 11.98
N SER A 45 0.73 -3.22 13.18
CA SER A 45 1.83 -2.90 14.10
C SER A 45 2.56 -4.15 14.61
N GLN A 46 1.81 -5.21 14.96
CA GLN A 46 2.41 -6.46 15.39
C GLN A 46 3.22 -7.10 14.26
N ARG A 47 2.71 -7.09 13.02
CA ARG A 47 3.42 -7.61 11.84
C ARG A 47 4.78 -6.94 11.63
N LEU A 48 4.84 -5.61 11.78
CA LEU A 48 6.10 -4.87 11.71
C LEU A 48 7.06 -5.27 12.86
N LYS A 49 6.55 -5.38 14.09
CA LYS A 49 7.37 -5.68 15.27
C LYS A 49 7.95 -7.10 15.27
N VAL A 50 7.21 -8.07 14.71
CA VAL A 50 7.66 -9.47 14.64
C VAL A 50 8.35 -9.80 13.31
N GLY A 51 8.54 -8.81 12.43
CA GLY A 51 9.23 -8.98 11.15
C GLY A 51 8.44 -9.78 10.10
N SER A 52 7.12 -9.95 10.25
CA SER A 52 6.29 -10.65 9.27
C SER A 52 5.79 -9.74 8.14
N SER A 53 5.92 -8.42 8.29
CA SER A 53 5.67 -7.45 7.22
C SER A 53 6.65 -6.29 7.30
N GLN A 54 6.95 -5.69 6.15
CA GLN A 54 7.81 -4.52 6.00
C GLN A 54 7.56 -3.86 4.64
N MET A 55 8.06 -2.64 4.44
CA MET A 55 8.04 -2.05 3.09
C MET A 55 9.02 -2.82 2.20
N THR A 56 8.57 -3.28 1.03
CA THR A 56 9.39 -4.10 0.12
C THR A 56 9.47 -3.54 -1.29
N HIS A 57 8.40 -2.93 -1.80
CA HIS A 57 8.34 -2.49 -3.19
C HIS A 57 7.63 -1.14 -3.36
N ALA A 58 8.03 -0.41 -4.40
CA ALA A 58 7.45 0.86 -4.79
C ALA A 58 6.60 0.72 -6.06
N MET A 59 5.40 1.30 -6.07
CA MET A 59 4.50 1.31 -7.22
C MET A 59 3.80 2.66 -7.36
N VAL A 60 2.96 2.82 -8.37
CA VAL A 60 2.27 4.09 -8.66
C VAL A 60 0.75 3.91 -8.70
N ILE A 61 0.02 4.67 -7.89
CA ILE A 61 -1.43 4.79 -7.98
C ILE A 61 -1.77 5.77 -9.09
N THR A 62 -2.58 5.34 -10.05
CA THR A 62 -3.00 6.13 -11.22
C THR A 62 -4.51 6.35 -11.30
N GLY A 63 -5.29 5.65 -10.47
CA GLY A 63 -6.73 5.80 -10.44
C GLY A 63 -7.35 5.27 -9.16
N VAL A 64 -8.57 5.71 -8.88
CA VAL A 64 -9.37 5.27 -7.73
C VAL A 64 -10.83 5.13 -8.17
N HIS A 65 -11.49 4.08 -7.72
CA HIS A 65 -12.94 3.96 -7.81
C HIS A 65 -13.54 4.42 -6.49
N ILE A 66 -14.47 5.37 -6.57
CA ILE A 66 -15.21 5.92 -5.43
C ILE A 66 -16.63 5.36 -5.47
N ASP A 67 -17.09 4.81 -4.36
CA ASP A 67 -18.49 4.41 -4.21
C ASP A 67 -19.39 5.66 -4.24
N PRO A 68 -20.38 5.75 -5.14
CA PRO A 68 -21.24 6.92 -5.29
C PRO A 68 -22.16 7.16 -4.08
N GLN A 69 -22.47 6.15 -3.27
CA GLN A 69 -23.34 6.27 -2.10
C GLN A 69 -22.56 6.74 -0.87
N THR A 70 -21.40 6.15 -0.62
CA THR A 70 -20.59 6.44 0.58
C THR A 70 -19.54 7.52 0.35
N ASN A 71 -19.24 7.83 -0.92
CA ASN A 71 -18.16 8.73 -1.35
C ASN A 71 -16.78 8.31 -0.80
N LYS A 72 -16.58 7.01 -0.57
CA LYS A 72 -15.33 6.41 -0.10
C LYS A 72 -14.61 5.65 -1.22
N PRO A 73 -13.27 5.56 -1.19
CA PRO A 73 -12.55 4.65 -2.07
C PRO A 73 -12.95 3.20 -1.80
N VAL A 74 -12.96 2.39 -2.86
CA VAL A 74 -13.18 0.93 -2.75
C VAL A 74 -12.08 0.12 -3.43
N ARG A 75 -11.45 0.68 -4.46
CA ARG A 75 -10.29 0.07 -5.12
C ARG A 75 -9.46 1.09 -5.89
N TRP A 76 -8.21 0.75 -6.08
CA TRP A 76 -7.17 1.58 -6.65
C TRP A 76 -6.57 0.90 -7.88
N LYS A 77 -6.25 1.70 -8.90
CA LYS A 77 -5.54 1.25 -10.11
C LYS A 77 -4.05 1.52 -9.93
N ILE A 78 -3.25 0.47 -10.04
CA ILE A 78 -1.83 0.48 -9.77
C ILE A 78 -1.03 0.16 -11.02
N GLU A 79 -0.06 1.03 -11.34
CA GLU A 79 0.98 0.77 -12.32
C GLU A 79 2.16 0.09 -11.63
N ASN A 80 2.59 -1.06 -12.17
CA ASN A 80 3.74 -1.80 -11.68
C ASN A 80 4.88 -1.79 -12.71
N SER A 81 6.07 -2.23 -12.30
CA SER A 81 7.32 -2.18 -13.07
C SER A 81 7.83 -3.56 -13.52
N TRP A 82 7.02 -4.61 -13.41
CA TRP A 82 7.39 -6.00 -13.73
C TRP A 82 7.03 -6.45 -15.15
N GLY A 83 6.91 -5.50 -16.09
CA GLY A 83 6.57 -5.76 -17.49
C GLY A 83 5.10 -6.12 -17.73
N GLU A 84 4.75 -6.34 -18.99
CA GLU A 84 3.35 -6.57 -19.41
C GLU A 84 2.82 -7.97 -19.07
N ASP A 85 3.71 -8.94 -18.83
CA ASP A 85 3.30 -10.31 -18.47
C ASP A 85 2.79 -10.42 -17.02
N SER A 86 3.07 -9.42 -16.19
CA SER A 86 2.59 -9.34 -14.81
C SER A 86 1.23 -8.67 -14.74
N GLY A 87 0.31 -9.25 -13.98
CA GLY A 87 -1.04 -8.74 -13.79
C GLY A 87 -1.82 -8.61 -15.09
N GLN A 88 -2.53 -7.50 -15.26
CA GLN A 88 -3.21 -7.17 -16.51
C GLN A 88 -2.39 -6.16 -17.31
N LYS A 89 -1.41 -6.63 -18.10
CA LYS A 89 -0.51 -5.76 -18.88
C LYS A 89 0.30 -4.79 -18.00
N GLY A 90 0.86 -5.28 -16.90
CA GLY A 90 1.59 -4.49 -15.90
C GLY A 90 0.70 -3.75 -14.90
N TRP A 91 -0.63 -3.84 -15.04
CA TRP A 91 -1.57 -3.18 -14.14
C TRP A 91 -2.09 -4.11 -13.05
N PHE A 92 -2.23 -3.53 -11.86
CA PHE A 92 -2.78 -4.18 -10.69
C PHE A 92 -4.03 -3.44 -10.19
N MET A 93 -4.93 -4.17 -9.55
CA MET A 93 -6.08 -3.66 -8.81
C MET A 93 -5.85 -3.95 -7.33
N MET A 94 -5.94 -2.91 -6.52
CA MET A 94 -5.74 -2.99 -5.08
C MET A 94 -7.02 -2.60 -4.36
N THR A 95 -7.50 -3.42 -3.44
CA THR A 95 -8.66 -3.07 -2.60
C THR A 95 -8.29 -1.97 -1.60
N ASP A 96 -9.28 -1.25 -1.08
CA ASP A 96 -9.05 -0.25 -0.05
C ASP A 96 -8.54 -0.87 1.25
N GLU A 97 -9.02 -2.06 1.59
CA GLU A 97 -8.56 -2.84 2.74
C GLU A 97 -7.09 -3.27 2.60
N TRP A 98 -6.66 -3.62 1.38
CA TRP A 98 -5.24 -3.94 1.15
C TRP A 98 -4.36 -2.69 1.31
N PHE A 99 -4.84 -1.52 0.86
CA PHE A 99 -4.14 -0.25 1.10
C PHE A 99 -3.92 -0.04 2.61
N ASP A 100 -4.97 -0.18 3.41
CA ASP A 100 -4.90 -0.01 4.85
C ASP A 100 -3.96 -1.00 5.53
N GLU A 101 -3.88 -2.25 5.08
CA GLU A 101 -3.09 -3.28 5.73
C GLU A 101 -1.62 -3.32 5.30
N TYR A 102 -1.31 -2.98 4.04
CA TYR A 102 0.02 -3.23 3.46
C TYR A 102 0.70 -2.03 2.78
N VAL A 103 0.04 -0.87 2.66
CA VAL A 103 0.70 0.37 2.23
C VAL A 103 1.24 1.12 3.45
N PHE A 104 2.52 1.51 3.43
CA PHE A 104 3.18 2.17 4.55
C PHE A 104 3.56 3.62 4.26
N GLN A 105 3.76 3.95 2.98
CA GLN A 105 4.21 5.28 2.58
C GLN A 105 3.49 5.72 1.31
N ILE A 106 3.19 7.02 1.24
CA ILE A 106 2.87 7.72 -0.01
C ILE A 106 3.77 8.95 -0.13
N VAL A 107 4.01 9.39 -1.36
CA VAL A 107 4.64 10.69 -1.64
C VAL A 107 3.58 11.66 -2.13
N THR A 108 3.52 12.84 -1.53
CA THR A 108 2.51 13.85 -1.85
C THR A 108 3.10 15.25 -1.89
N ASN A 109 2.41 16.16 -2.60
CA ASN A 109 2.73 17.57 -2.61
C ASN A 109 2.15 18.27 -1.36
N LYS A 110 2.82 19.31 -0.86
CA LYS A 110 2.35 20.19 0.22
C LYS A 110 0.89 20.62 0.07
N LYS A 111 0.42 20.86 -1.17
CA LYS A 111 -0.98 21.26 -1.41
C LYS A 111 -2.02 20.24 -0.95
N TYR A 112 -1.64 18.98 -0.68
CA TYR A 112 -2.53 17.90 -0.23
C TYR A 112 -2.26 17.35 1.17
N SER A 113 -1.07 17.56 1.74
CA SER A 113 -0.63 16.90 2.99
C SER A 113 -1.39 17.33 4.26
N GLY A 114 -2.22 18.38 4.17
CA GLY A 114 -2.80 19.04 5.33
C GLY A 114 -1.75 19.77 6.18
N LYS A 115 -2.22 20.70 7.04
CA LYS A 115 -1.34 21.55 7.86
C LYS A 115 -0.51 20.72 8.85
N LYS A 116 -1.13 19.74 9.53
CA LYS A 116 -0.48 18.93 10.56
C LYS A 116 0.74 18.17 10.03
N ALA A 117 0.59 17.43 8.92
CA ALA A 117 1.71 16.66 8.36
C ALA A 117 2.82 17.58 7.83
N TYR A 118 2.44 18.71 7.22
CA TYR A 118 3.42 19.71 6.76
C TYR A 118 4.22 20.34 7.90
N ASP A 119 3.57 20.66 9.02
CA ASP A 119 4.25 21.24 10.18
C ASP A 119 5.22 20.23 10.83
N ILE A 120 4.85 18.95 10.90
CA ILE A 120 5.75 17.86 11.35
C ILE A 120 6.97 17.77 10.43
N TRP A 121 6.76 17.73 9.11
CA TRP A 121 7.87 17.71 8.16
C TRP A 121 8.76 18.96 8.26
N LYS A 122 8.16 20.14 8.46
CA LYS A 122 8.85 21.43 8.55
C LYS A 122 9.64 21.59 9.85
N SER A 123 9.19 21.02 10.97
CA SER A 123 9.89 21.13 12.26
C SER A 123 11.29 20.53 12.21
N LYS A 124 11.51 19.57 11.30
CA LYS A 124 12.74 18.76 11.21
C LYS A 124 13.05 18.00 12.51
N GLU A 125 12.04 17.78 13.34
CA GLU A 125 12.13 16.90 14.49
C GLU A 125 11.87 15.48 14.02
N PHE A 126 12.87 14.62 14.14
CA PHE A 126 12.81 13.24 13.64
C PHE A 126 13.13 12.24 14.75
N ASN A 127 12.43 11.10 14.73
CA ASN A 127 12.83 9.95 15.51
C ASN A 127 13.88 9.17 14.74
N THR A 128 15.04 8.95 15.34
CA THR A 128 16.08 8.09 14.74
C THR A 128 15.73 6.65 15.03
N LEU A 129 15.51 5.87 13.96
CA LEU A 129 15.28 4.43 14.04
C LEU A 129 16.57 3.66 13.74
N PRO A 130 16.72 2.41 14.20
CA PRO A 130 17.86 1.57 13.83
C PRO A 130 17.94 1.36 12.31
N TYR A 131 19.14 1.09 11.79
CA TYR A 131 19.35 0.88 10.35
C TYR A 131 18.57 -0.31 9.77
N TYR A 132 18.18 -1.27 10.63
CA TYR A 132 17.43 -2.47 10.29
C TYR A 132 15.92 -2.34 10.55
N ASP A 133 15.42 -1.12 10.80
CA ASP A 133 13.99 -0.89 10.98
C ASP A 133 13.21 -1.31 9.71
N PRO A 134 12.06 -2.00 9.85
CA PRO A 134 11.29 -2.47 8.69
C PRO A 134 10.69 -1.32 7.86
N MET A 135 10.69 -0.08 8.35
CA MET A 135 10.32 1.13 7.61
C MET A 135 11.52 1.70 6.84
N GLY A 136 12.17 0.83 6.05
CA GLY A 136 13.44 1.10 5.38
C GLY A 136 13.33 1.25 3.85
N ALA A 137 14.22 0.56 3.13
CA ALA A 137 14.37 0.67 1.68
C ALA A 137 13.22 0.02 0.90
N LEU A 138 13.03 0.52 -0.33
CA LEU A 138 12.16 -0.05 -1.36
C LEU A 138 13.05 -0.62 -2.47
N ALA A 139 12.80 -1.85 -2.88
CA ALA A 139 13.53 -2.55 -3.95
C ALA A 139 12.64 -2.80 -5.16
#